data_AF-A0A357F4Q8-F1
#
_entry.id   AF-A0A357F4Q8-F1
#
_cell.length_a   1.000
_cell.length_b   1.000
_cell.length_c   1.000
_cell.angle_alpha   90.00
_cell.angle_beta   90.00
_cell.angle_gamma   90.00
#
_symmetry.space_group_name_H-M   'P 1'
#
loop_
_entity.id
_entity.type
_entity.pdbx_description
1 polymer ?
#
loop_
_entity_poly.entity_id
_entity_poly.type
_entity_poly.pdbx_seq_one_letter_code
_entity_poly.pdbx_strand_id
1 'polypeptide(L)'
;YRGTRIVNWCPRDKTVLSDLEVKEEKARDGKLYYLRYPVIDAVGNRQIDAGGGDGSNLPHITVATTRPETMLGDTAVAVNPADKRYSGLIGKFVDLPLTGRKIPIIADEYVESDFGTG
;
A
#
# COMPACT_ATOMS: atom_id res chain seq x y z
N TYR A 1 9.83 -28.46 11.86
CA TYR A 1 9.46 -28.12 10.47
C TYR A 1 10.31 -26.95 10.01
N ARG A 2 10.69 -26.88 8.72
CA ARG A 2 11.38 -25.71 8.13
C ARG A 2 10.48 -25.15 7.04
N GLY A 3 10.28 -23.84 7.03
CA GLY A 3 9.47 -23.12 6.05
C GLY A 3 9.87 -21.66 6.00
N THR A 4 9.49 -20.95 4.94
CA THR A 4 9.73 -19.51 4.77
C THR A 4 8.65 -18.71 5.49
N ARG A 5 9.06 -17.81 6.38
CA ARG A 5 8.18 -16.87 7.09
C ARG A 5 8.90 -15.54 7.25
N ILE A 6 8.15 -14.48 7.53
CA ILE A 6 8.72 -13.19 7.92
C ILE A 6 9.46 -13.37 9.25
N VAL A 7 10.66 -12.79 9.34
CA VAL A 7 11.53 -12.83 10.52
C VAL A 7 12.05 -11.43 10.81
N ASN A 8 12.28 -11.13 12.09
CA ASN A 8 12.98 -9.91 12.47
C ASN A 8 14.47 -10.09 12.19
N TRP A 9 15.04 -9.22 11.36
CA TRP A 9 16.45 -9.27 10.98
C TRP A 9 17.21 -8.06 11.52
N CYS A 10 18.30 -8.30 12.24
CA CYS A 10 19.19 -7.24 12.70
C CYS A 10 20.34 -7.03 11.69
N PRO A 11 20.42 -5.87 11.00
CA PRO A 11 21.51 -5.60 10.06
C PRO A 11 22.88 -5.42 10.72
N ARG A 12 22.92 -5.10 12.03
CA ARG A 12 24.17 -4.95 12.80
C ARG A 12 24.77 -6.31 13.12
N ASP A 13 23.99 -7.17 13.76
CA ASP A 13 24.45 -8.48 14.24
C ASP A 13 24.39 -9.55 13.14
N LYS A 14 23.73 -9.25 12.03
CA LYS A 14 23.56 -10.12 10.85
C LYS A 14 22.94 -11.47 11.22
N THR A 15 21.94 -11.42 12.09
CA THR A 15 21.18 -12.60 12.54
C THR A 15 19.69 -12.29 12.66
N VAL A 16 18.90 -13.36 12.71
CA VAL A 16 17.49 -13.30 13.07
C VAL A 16 17.35 -13.12 14.58
N LEU A 17 16.38 -12.31 14.99
CA LEU A 17 16.01 -12.09 16.39
C LEU A 17 14.62 -12.65 16.66
N SER A 18 14.43 -13.20 17.86
CA SER A 18 13.11 -13.56 18.36
C SER A 18 12.33 -12.30 18.78
N ASP A 19 11.00 -12.39 18.83
CA ASP A 19 10.15 -11.26 19.20
C ASP A 19 10.46 -10.75 20.63
N LEU A 20 10.91 -11.64 21.54
CA LEU A 20 11.31 -11.29 22.90
C LEU A 20 12.63 -10.49 22.97
N GLU A 21 13.46 -10.56 21.94
CA GLU A 21 14.72 -9.81 21.83
C GLU A 21 14.53 -8.45 21.17
N VAL A 22 13.40 -8.25 20.47
CA VAL A 22 13.05 -6.98 19.84
C VAL A 22 12.41 -6.07 20.89
N LYS A 23 13.08 -4.95 21.16
CA LYS A 23 12.51 -3.88 21.99
C LYS A 23 11.88 -2.84 21.08
N GLU A 24 10.60 -2.57 21.27
CA GLU A 24 9.96 -1.44 20.61
C GLU A 24 10.58 -0.13 21.11
N GLU A 25 11.15 0.65 20.20
CA GLU A 25 11.59 1.99 20.53
C GLU A 25 10.40 2.94 20.66
N LYS A 26 10.54 3.93 21.55
CA LYS A 26 9.55 4.99 21.71
C LYS A 26 9.35 5.73 20.39
N ALA A 27 8.13 6.25 20.21
CA ALA A 27 7.75 7.06 19.06
C ALA A 27 8.86 8.06 18.70
N ARG A 28 9.39 7.91 17.48
CA ARG A 28 10.34 8.84 16.88
C ARG A 28 9.57 9.81 16.01
N ASP A 29 10.03 11.05 15.94
CA ASP A 29 9.50 12.01 14.99
C ASP A 29 9.73 11.49 13.56
N GLY A 30 8.63 11.08 12.93
CA GLY A 30 8.60 10.55 11.57
C GLY A 30 7.91 11.52 10.62
N LYS A 31 8.19 11.36 9.33
CA LYS A 31 7.45 12.04 8.27
C LYS A 31 6.46 11.05 7.66
N LEU A 32 5.23 11.49 7.47
CA LEU A 32 4.25 10.74 6.68
C LEU A 32 4.31 11.24 5.23
N TYR A 33 4.62 10.33 4.32
CA TYR A 33 4.71 10.60 2.89
C TYR A 33 3.41 10.19 2.20
N TYR A 34 3.03 10.94 1.16
CA TYR A 34 1.86 10.67 0.34
C TYR A 34 2.30 10.43 -1.11
N LEU A 35 2.16 9.20 -1.59
CA LEU A 35 2.55 8.80 -2.94
C LEU A 35 1.30 8.56 -3.79
N ARG A 36 1.31 9.00 -5.04
CA ARG A 36 0.17 8.84 -5.96
C ARG A 36 0.44 7.73 -6.96
N TYR A 37 -0.39 6.70 -6.99
CA TYR A 37 -0.30 5.59 -7.95
C TYR A 37 -1.42 5.76 -8.98
N PRO A 38 -1.10 5.92 -10.28
CA PRO A 38 -2.11 6.05 -11.32
C PRO A 38 -3.00 4.80 -11.39
N VAL A 39 -4.32 5.00 -11.43
CA VAL A 39 -5.27 3.90 -11.66
C VAL A 39 -5.30 3.59 -13.14
N ILE A 40 -5.22 2.31 -13.45
CA ILE A 40 -5.26 1.78 -14.81
C ILE A 40 -6.42 0.78 -14.95
N ASP A 41 -7.00 0.74 -16.14
CA ASP A 41 -7.96 -0.31 -16.49
C ASP A 41 -7.25 -1.67 -16.72
N ALA A 42 -8.03 -2.72 -16.91
CA ALA A 42 -7.53 -4.06 -17.19
C ALA A 42 -6.68 -4.15 -18.48
N VAL A 43 -6.82 -3.20 -19.40
CA VAL A 43 -6.09 -3.12 -20.67
C VAL A 43 -4.79 -2.31 -20.51
N GLY A 44 -4.63 -1.58 -19.41
CA GLY A 44 -3.46 -0.77 -19.08
C GLY A 44 -3.57 0.71 -19.44
N ASN A 45 -4.74 1.20 -19.82
CA ASN A 45 -4.94 2.62 -20.07
C ASN A 45 -5.11 3.34 -18.73
N ARG A 46 -4.44 4.49 -18.59
CA ARG A 46 -4.64 5.36 -17.42
C ARG A 46 -6.05 5.93 -17.44
N GLN A 47 -6.72 5.92 -16.29
CA GLN A 47 -7.94 6.69 -16.14
C GLN A 47 -7.59 8.18 -16.15
N ILE A 48 -8.10 8.90 -17.16
CA ILE A 48 -7.88 10.35 -17.35
C ILE A 48 -9.11 11.19 -16.98
N ASP A 49 -10.30 10.60 -16.91
CA ASP A 49 -11.55 11.32 -16.70
C ASP A 49 -12.27 10.89 -15.40
N ALA A 50 -12.25 11.78 -14.40
CA ALA A 50 -13.05 11.69 -13.18
C ALA A 50 -14.48 12.20 -13.41
N GLY A 51 -15.25 11.48 -14.23
CA GLY A 51 -16.62 11.87 -14.61
C GLY A 51 -17.74 11.34 -13.72
N GLY A 52 -17.45 10.71 -12.57
CA GLY A 52 -18.44 10.04 -11.72
C GLY A 52 -18.26 10.38 -10.24
N GLY A 53 -19.32 10.85 -9.58
CA GLY A 53 -19.32 11.28 -8.18
C GLY A 53 -19.26 10.16 -7.13
N ASP A 54 -19.01 8.91 -7.54
CA ASP A 54 -19.04 7.70 -6.70
C ASP A 54 -17.64 7.15 -6.36
N GLY A 55 -16.57 7.89 -6.69
CA GLY A 55 -15.18 7.46 -6.41
C GLY A 55 -14.68 6.32 -7.30
N SER A 56 -15.53 5.77 -8.18
CA SER A 56 -15.19 4.65 -9.06
C SER A 56 -14.20 5.02 -10.18
N ASN A 57 -14.12 6.30 -10.56
CA ASN A 57 -13.25 6.80 -11.63
C ASN A 57 -12.17 7.76 -11.13
N LEU A 58 -11.44 7.37 -10.07
CA LEU A 58 -10.28 8.13 -9.62
C LEU A 58 -9.08 7.90 -10.57
N PRO A 59 -8.41 8.96 -11.06
CA PRO A 59 -7.25 8.81 -11.96
C PRO A 59 -6.01 8.28 -11.23
N HIS A 60 -5.98 8.38 -9.90
CA HIS A 60 -4.91 7.87 -9.04
C HIS A 60 -5.45 7.56 -7.64
N ILE A 61 -4.79 6.64 -6.95
CA ILE A 61 -4.93 6.41 -5.51
C ILE A 61 -3.74 7.06 -4.80
N THR A 62 -3.97 7.65 -3.63
CA THR A 62 -2.89 8.18 -2.80
C THR A 62 -2.62 7.20 -1.67
N VAL A 63 -1.36 6.82 -1.47
CA VAL A 63 -0.91 5.92 -0.41
C VAL A 63 -0.12 6.73 0.62
N ALA A 64 -0.52 6.64 1.88
CA ALA A 64 0.21 7.21 3.01
C ALA A 64 1.18 6.18 3.61
N THR A 65 2.48 6.50 3.67
CA THR A 65 3.49 5.63 4.29
C THR A 65 4.60 6.41 4.96
N THR A 66 5.17 5.86 6.04
CA THR A 66 6.40 6.38 6.67
C THR A 66 7.66 5.84 6.01
N ARG A 67 7.53 4.86 5.10
CA ARG A 67 8.62 4.15 4.43
C ARG A 67 8.48 4.20 2.91
N PRO A 68 8.70 5.37 2.27
CA PRO A 68 8.53 5.51 0.82
C PRO A 68 9.43 4.56 0.01
N GLU A 69 10.54 4.08 0.58
CA GLU A 69 11.43 3.12 -0.05
C GLU A 69 10.81 1.73 -0.24
N THR A 70 9.77 1.37 0.53
CA THR A 70 9.11 0.06 0.38
C THR A 70 8.22 0.00 -0.85
N MET A 71 7.86 1.14 -1.44
CA MET A 71 7.03 1.24 -2.66
C MET A 71 7.52 0.29 -3.77
N LEU A 72 8.83 0.13 -3.95
CA LEU A 72 9.39 -0.72 -5.01
C LEU A 72 9.06 -2.21 -4.82
N GLY A 73 8.81 -2.61 -3.58
CA GLY A 73 8.45 -3.97 -3.19
C GLY A 73 6.95 -4.23 -3.17
N ASP A 74 6.12 -3.23 -3.49
CA ASP A 74 4.67 -3.37 -3.39
C ASP A 74 4.14 -4.47 -4.33
N THR A 75 3.16 -5.20 -3.83
CA THR A 75 2.51 -6.33 -4.52
C THR A 75 1.04 -6.08 -4.76
N ALA A 76 0.37 -5.29 -3.93
CA ALA A 76 -1.02 -4.85 -4.05
C ALA A 76 -1.22 -3.56 -3.24
N VAL A 77 -2.26 -2.80 -3.58
CA VAL A 77 -2.76 -1.70 -2.74
C VAL A 77 -4.02 -2.18 -2.04
N ALA A 78 -4.05 -2.14 -0.72
CA ALA A 78 -5.23 -2.51 0.05
C ALA A 78 -6.09 -1.29 0.34
N VAL A 79 -7.42 -1.44 0.23
CA VAL A 79 -8.41 -0.43 0.58
C VAL A 79 -9.48 -1.05 1.47
N ASN A 80 -10.04 -0.27 2.39
CA ASN A 80 -11.14 -0.75 3.20
C ASN A 80 -12.42 -0.90 2.35
N PRO A 81 -13.11 -2.05 2.35
CA PRO A 81 -14.33 -2.26 1.55
C PRO A 81 -15.51 -1.38 1.98
N ALA A 82 -15.56 -0.93 3.24
CA ALA A 82 -16.57 0.00 3.74
C ALA A 82 -16.29 1.46 3.36
N ASP A 83 -15.08 1.77 2.89
CA ASP A 83 -14.74 3.10 2.42
C ASP A 83 -15.31 3.37 1.03
N LYS A 84 -16.42 4.11 1.01
CA LYS A 84 -17.14 4.52 -0.21
C LYS A 84 -16.26 5.33 -1.17
N ARG A 85 -15.15 5.93 -0.71
CA ARG A 85 -14.22 6.68 -1.58
C ARG A 85 -13.48 5.76 -2.55
N TYR A 86 -13.20 4.52 -2.14
CA TYR A 86 -12.34 3.58 -2.87
C TYR A 86 -13.01 2.25 -3.21
N SER A 87 -14.22 1.99 -2.72
CA SER A 87 -14.96 0.75 -2.97
C SER A 87 -15.10 0.42 -4.48
N GLY A 88 -15.26 1.44 -5.32
CA GLY A 88 -15.34 1.28 -6.79
C GLY A 88 -14.01 0.96 -7.49
N LEU A 89 -12.89 0.99 -6.76
CA LEU A 89 -11.55 0.68 -7.28
C LEU A 89 -11.14 -0.78 -7.02
N ILE A 90 -11.85 -1.50 -6.16
CA ILE A 90 -11.54 -2.90 -5.82
C ILE A 90 -11.58 -3.75 -7.11
N GLY A 91 -10.51 -4.52 -7.35
CA GLY A 91 -10.36 -5.34 -8.55
C GLY A 91 -9.79 -4.59 -9.76
N LYS A 92 -9.60 -3.27 -9.69
CA LYS A 92 -8.79 -2.52 -10.66
C LYS A 92 -7.31 -2.68 -10.37
N PHE A 93 -6.48 -2.09 -11.24
CA PHE A 93 -5.03 -2.10 -11.11
C PHE A 93 -4.51 -0.68 -10.98
N VAL A 94 -3.31 -0.57 -10.41
CA VAL A 94 -2.52 0.66 -10.42
C VAL A 94 -1.17 0.41 -11.07
N ASP A 95 -0.66 1.45 -11.72
CA ASP A 95 0.69 1.50 -12.26
C ASP A 95 1.66 1.89 -11.14
N LEU A 96 2.52 0.96 -10.72
CA LEU A 96 3.48 1.20 -9.65
C LEU A 96 4.60 2.11 -10.19
N PRO A 97 4.75 3.35 -9.65
CA PRO A 97 5.70 4.31 -10.17
C PRO A 97 7.12 3.74 -10.23
N LEU A 98 7.88 4.14 -11.25
CA LEU A 98 9.31 3.79 -11.46
C LEU A 98 9.60 2.32 -11.79
N THR A 99 8.63 1.42 -11.66
CA THR A 99 8.85 -0.03 -11.90
C THR A 99 8.19 -0.54 -13.18
N GLY A 100 7.16 0.15 -13.67
CA GLY A 100 6.32 -0.30 -14.79
C GLY A 100 5.49 -1.55 -14.46
N ARG A 101 5.43 -1.95 -13.18
CA ARG A 101 4.62 -3.08 -12.72
C ARG A 101 3.19 -2.61 -12.50
N LYS A 102 2.25 -3.49 -12.82
CA LYS A 102 0.83 -3.31 -12.51
C LYS A 102 0.52 -4.12 -11.25
N ILE A 103 -0.03 -3.48 -10.22
CA ILE A 103 -0.43 -4.16 -8.98
C ILE A 103 -1.94 -4.02 -8.77
N PRO A 104 -2.63 -5.05 -8.26
CA PRO A 104 -4.06 -5.00 -8.03
C PRO A 104 -4.42 -4.13 -6.83
N ILE A 105 -5.62 -3.57 -6.86
CA ILE A 105 -6.28 -2.99 -5.69
C ILE A 105 -7.15 -4.08 -5.06
N ILE A 106 -6.90 -4.40 -3.79
CA ILE A 106 -7.58 -5.45 -3.04
C ILE A 106 -8.39 -4.86 -1.88
N ALA A 107 -9.46 -5.55 -1.49
CA ALA A 107 -10.22 -5.22 -0.29
C ALA A 107 -9.59 -5.88 0.93
N ASP A 108 -9.35 -5.12 1.99
CA ASP A 108 -8.90 -5.64 3.28
C ASP A 108 -9.56 -4.85 4.42
N GLU A 109 -10.24 -5.56 5.34
CA GLU A 109 -10.93 -4.97 6.48
C GLU A 109 -9.97 -4.47 7.57
N TYR A 110 -8.72 -4.93 7.57
CA TYR A 110 -7.69 -4.46 8.50
C TYR A 110 -7.19 -3.03 8.19
N VAL A 111 -7.50 -2.50 7.00
CA VAL A 111 -7.15 -1.13 6.63
C VAL A 111 -8.07 -0.16 7.35
N GLU A 112 -7.53 0.77 8.13
CA GLU A 112 -8.32 1.80 8.80
C GLU A 112 -8.63 2.97 7.84
N SER A 113 -9.91 3.21 7.56
CA SER A 113 -10.35 4.30 6.67
C SER A 113 -9.93 5.70 7.13
N ASP A 114 -9.68 5.86 8.43
CA ASP A 114 -9.43 7.15 9.07
C ASP A 114 -7.92 7.45 9.21
N PHE A 115 -7.06 6.47 8.95
CA PHE A 115 -5.60 6.64 9.05
C PHE A 115 -4.97 6.99 7.70
N GLY A 116 -4.32 8.14 7.63
CA GLY A 116 -3.64 8.59 6.41
C GLY A 116 -4.63 8.90 5.30
N THR A 117 -4.70 8.04 4.30
CA THR A 117 -5.57 8.21 3.12
C THR A 117 -6.80 7.30 3.10
N GLY A 118 -6.90 6.33 4.01
CA GLY A 118 -7.89 5.26 4.00
C GLY A 118 -7.33 3.98 3.40
#